data_AF-A0A9D1D791-F1
#
_entry.id   AF-A0A9D1D791-F1
#
_cell.length_a   1.000
_cell.length_b   1.000
_cell.length_c   1.000
_cell.angle_alpha   90.00
_cell.angle_beta   90.00
_cell.angle_gamma   90.00
#
_symmetry.space_group_name_H-M   'P 1'
#
loop_
_entity.id
_entity.type
_entity.pdbx_description
1 polymer ?
#
loop_
_entity_poly.entity_id
_entity_poly.type
_entity_poly.pdbx_seq_one_letter_code
_entity_poly.pdbx_strand_id
1 'polypeptide(L)'
;EEVRKFYLDGEELDVEALQNALTALTADSFTNETPSGDEEIRLTLTLDNENYPTMTLAFYRYNGTLCLAEVDGTPVCLVSRSAVVDLVEAVQAFALNE
;
A
#
# COMPACT_ATOMS: atom_id res chain seq x y z
N GLU A 1 21.53 -5.92 -12.42
CA GLU A 1 20.68 -6.33 -11.30
C GLU A 1 19.93 -7.58 -11.73
N GLU A 2 19.86 -8.62 -10.90
CA GLU A 2 19.03 -9.80 -11.21
C GLU A 2 17.58 -9.50 -10.83
N VAL A 3 16.69 -9.51 -11.83
CA VAL A 3 15.25 -9.39 -11.60
C VAL A 3 14.74 -10.74 -11.10
N ARG A 4 14.27 -10.78 -9.85
CA ARG A 4 13.64 -11.98 -9.28
C ARG A 4 12.26 -12.16 -9.91
N LYS A 5 12.00 -13.34 -10.47
CA LYS A 5 10.68 -13.73 -10.98
C LYS A 5 9.97 -14.61 -9.97
N PHE A 6 8.69 -14.34 -9.75
CA PHE A 6 7.84 -15.11 -8.86
C PHE A 6 6.74 -15.77 -9.69
N TYR A 7 6.30 -16.95 -9.26
CA TYR A 7 5.28 -17.71 -9.96
C TYR A 7 4.21 -18.19 -8.99
N LEU A 8 2.94 -18.11 -9.39
CA LEU A 8 1.79 -18.70 -8.69
C LEU A 8 1.09 -19.64 -9.66
N ASP A 9 0.91 -20.91 -9.28
CA ASP A 9 0.30 -21.95 -10.12
C ASP A 9 0.91 -22.10 -11.53
N GLY A 10 2.17 -21.69 -11.70
CA GLY A 10 2.92 -21.76 -12.97
C GLY A 10 2.82 -20.51 -13.84
N GLU A 11 2.08 -19.50 -13.41
CA GLU A 11 1.97 -18.19 -14.07
C GLU A 11 2.91 -17.18 -13.39
N GLU A 12 3.54 -16.31 -14.19
CA GLU A 12 4.48 -15.29 -13.67
C GLU A 12 3.70 -14.19 -12.97
N LEU A 13 3.99 -13.96 -11.68
CA LEU A 13 3.40 -12.88 -10.90
C LEU A 13 4.12 -11.57 -11.20
N ASP A 14 3.37 -10.52 -11.56
CA ASP A 14 3.89 -9.15 -11.61
C ASP A 14 4.01 -8.57 -10.20
N VAL A 15 5.13 -8.87 -9.55
CA VAL A 15 5.48 -8.32 -8.23
C VAL A 15 6.08 -6.92 -8.35
N GLU A 16 6.60 -6.56 -9.53
CA GLU A 16 7.28 -5.28 -9.75
C GLU A 16 6.28 -4.12 -9.69
N ALA A 17 5.12 -4.26 -10.33
CA ALA A 17 4.06 -3.26 -10.27
C ALA A 17 3.61 -2.98 -8.82
N LEU A 18 3.41 -4.04 -8.02
CA LEU A 18 3.03 -3.90 -6.61
C LEU A 18 4.12 -3.22 -5.77
N GLN A 19 5.38 -3.60 -5.96
CA GLN A 19 6.51 -2.96 -5.26
C GLN A 19 6.65 -1.49 -5.62
N ASN A 20 6.49 -1.15 -6.90
CA ASN A 20 6.54 0.22 -7.38
C ASN A 20 5.40 1.07 -6.78
N ALA A 21 4.18 0.55 -6.74
CA ALA A 21 3.05 1.25 -6.15
C ALA A 21 3.24 1.51 -4.63
N LEU A 22 3.74 0.50 -3.89
CA LEU A 22 4.05 0.66 -2.47
C LEU A 22 5.14 1.69 -2.21
N THR A 23 6.20 1.71 -3.04
CA THR A 23 7.33 2.63 -2.87
C THR A 23 7.09 4.03 -3.43
N ALA A 24 6.09 4.21 -4.29
CA ALA A 24 5.66 5.51 -4.79
C ALA A 24 4.86 6.33 -3.76
N LEU A 25 4.31 5.68 -2.73
CA LEU A 25 3.59 6.37 -1.67
C LEU A 25 4.50 7.37 -0.95
N THR A 26 4.10 8.64 -1.01
CA THR A 26 4.83 9.75 -0.38
C THR A 26 3.88 10.50 0.54
N ALA A 27 4.34 10.81 1.75
CA ALA A 27 3.61 11.65 2.69
C ALA A 27 3.49 13.08 2.13
N ASP A 28 2.26 13.56 1.99
CA ASP A 28 1.96 14.96 1.69
C ASP A 28 2.19 15.82 2.94
N SER A 29 1.61 15.40 4.07
CA SER A 29 1.69 16.11 5.35
C SER A 29 1.45 15.15 6.52
N PHE A 30 2.14 15.37 7.65
CA PHE A 30 1.92 14.59 8.87
C PHE A 30 0.70 15.11 9.64
N THR A 31 -0.08 14.21 10.22
CA THR A 31 -1.30 14.56 10.96
C THR A 31 -1.58 13.56 12.09
N ASN A 32 -2.36 13.99 13.08
CA ASN A 32 -2.87 13.15 14.17
C ASN A 32 -4.41 13.02 14.08
N GLU A 33 -5.00 13.36 12.95
CA GLU A 33 -6.44 13.18 12.72
C GLU A 33 -6.79 11.69 12.70
N THR A 34 -8.02 11.38 13.10
CA THR A 34 -8.54 10.01 13.07
C THR A 34 -9.28 9.74 11.77
N PRO A 35 -9.27 8.50 11.26
CA PRO A 35 -10.07 8.10 10.11
C PRO A 35 -11.55 8.47 10.29
N SER A 36 -12.14 9.11 9.28
CA SER A 36 -13.56 9.49 9.27
C SER A 36 -14.29 9.10 7.97
N GLY A 37 -13.56 8.81 6.90
CA GLY A 37 -14.11 8.33 5.63
C GLY A 37 -13.93 6.83 5.42
N ASP A 38 -14.32 6.37 4.23
CA ASP A 38 -14.23 4.95 3.83
C ASP A 38 -12.78 4.46 3.79
N GLU A 39 -12.55 3.21 4.20
CA GLU A 39 -11.28 2.52 3.98
C GLU A 39 -11.13 2.22 2.48
N GLU A 40 -10.07 2.74 1.86
CA GLU A 40 -9.75 2.47 0.46
C GLU A 40 -9.01 1.13 0.33
N ILE A 41 -8.05 0.87 1.23
CA ILE A 41 -7.33 -0.42 1.32
C ILE A 41 -6.65 -0.60 2.67
N ARG A 42 -6.54 -1.87 3.13
CA ARG A 42 -5.70 -2.30 4.24
C ARG A 42 -4.82 -3.47 3.83
N LEU A 43 -3.54 -3.40 4.20
CA LEU A 43 -2.51 -4.37 3.85
C LEU A 43 -1.70 -4.74 5.09
N THR A 44 -1.35 -6.02 5.22
CA THR A 44 -0.34 -6.47 6.18
C THR A 44 0.90 -6.90 5.41
N LEU A 45 1.99 -6.18 5.60
CA LEU A 45 3.27 -6.44 4.95
C LEU A 45 4.13 -7.26 5.91
N THR A 46 4.65 -8.39 5.43
CA THR A 46 5.71 -9.13 6.11
C THR A 46 7.02 -8.86 5.40
N LEU A 47 7.97 -8.24 6.09
CA LEU A 47 9.26 -7.86 5.55
C LEU A 47 10.35 -8.79 6.09
N ASP A 48 11.33 -9.12 5.26
CA ASP A 48 12.58 -9.77 5.69
C ASP A 48 13.46 -8.70 6.38
N ASN A 49 12.99 -8.24 7.54
CA ASN A 49 13.63 -7.24 8.38
C ASN A 49 13.52 -7.65 9.84
N GLU A 50 14.66 -7.84 10.50
CA GLU A 50 14.72 -8.30 11.89
C GLU A 50 14.01 -7.36 12.88
N ASN A 51 13.96 -6.05 12.59
CA ASN A 51 13.38 -5.06 13.50
C ASN A 51 11.89 -4.80 13.25
N TYR A 52 11.44 -4.93 12.01
CA TYR A 52 10.05 -4.67 11.60
C TYR A 52 9.57 -5.80 10.69
N PRO A 53 9.37 -7.01 11.24
CA PRO A 53 9.05 -8.18 10.43
C PRO A 53 7.63 -8.10 9.87
N THR A 54 6.72 -7.38 10.53
CA THR A 54 5.34 -7.25 10.10
C THR A 54 4.82 -5.86 10.44
N MET A 55 4.14 -5.22 9.50
CA MET A 55 3.42 -3.96 9.71
C MET A 55 2.09 -3.97 8.98
N THR A 56 1.10 -3.25 9.53
CA THR A 56 -0.20 -3.05 8.89
C THR A 56 -0.31 -1.62 8.40
N LEU A 57 -0.62 -1.45 7.12
CA LEU A 57 -0.94 -0.17 6.51
C LEU A 57 -2.44 -0.11 6.24
N ALA A 58 -3.09 1.01 6.55
CA ALA A 58 -4.46 1.28 6.12
C ALA A 58 -4.58 2.69 5.58
N PHE A 59 -5.38 2.85 4.52
CA PHE A 59 -5.61 4.15 3.89
C PHE A 59 -7.10 4.42 3.86
N TYR A 60 -7.50 5.58 4.38
CA TYR A 60 -8.89 5.99 4.47
C TYR A 60 -9.09 7.29 3.70
N ARG A 61 -10.24 7.44 3.06
CA ARG A 61 -10.58 8.69 2.38
C ARG A 61 -10.60 9.84 3.37
N TYR A 62 -9.78 10.87 3.12
CA TYR A 62 -9.76 12.09 3.90
C TYR A 62 -10.58 13.18 3.20
N ASN A 63 -10.35 13.38 1.90
CA ASN A 63 -11.13 14.26 1.05
C ASN A 63 -11.09 13.79 -0.42
N GLY A 64 -11.44 14.65 -1.37
CA GLY A 64 -11.47 14.30 -2.79
C GLY A 64 -10.09 13.96 -3.40
N THR A 65 -9.00 14.38 -2.77
CA THR A 65 -7.63 14.30 -3.30
C THR A 65 -6.64 13.59 -2.38
N LEU A 66 -6.96 13.43 -1.10
CA LEU A 66 -6.07 12.86 -0.08
C LEU A 66 -6.72 11.68 0.65
N CYS A 67 -5.87 10.75 1.07
CA CYS A 67 -6.20 9.70 2.02
C CYS A 67 -5.37 9.87 3.29
N LEU A 68 -5.95 9.53 4.43
CA LEU A 68 -5.25 9.40 5.71
C LEU A 68 -4.60 8.01 5.76
N ALA A 69 -3.30 7.97 5.99
CA ALA A 69 -2.52 6.76 6.19
C ALA A 69 -2.38 6.44 7.68
N GLU A 70 -2.65 5.18 8.02
CA GLU A 70 -2.49 4.57 9.33
C GLU A 70 -1.43 3.48 9.24
N VAL A 71 -0.52 3.46 10.21
CA VAL A 71 0.49 2.42 10.39
C VAL A 71 0.24 1.77 11.75
N ASP A 72 -0.02 0.47 11.76
CA ASP A 72 -0.29 -0.33 12.97
C ASP A 72 -1.35 0.29 13.89
N GLY A 73 -2.47 0.76 13.30
CA GLY A 73 -3.56 1.37 14.06
C GLY A 73 -3.34 2.83 14.45
N THR A 74 -2.18 3.41 14.12
CA THR A 74 -1.83 4.80 14.44
C THR A 74 -1.86 5.67 13.18
N PRO A 75 -2.68 6.73 13.13
CA PRO A 75 -2.63 7.71 12.04
C PRO A 75 -1.28 8.40 11.99
N VAL A 76 -0.72 8.58 10.78
CA VAL A 76 0.63 9.15 10.60
C VAL A 76 0.62 10.36 9.68
N CYS A 77 0.04 10.24 8.49
CA CYS A 77 0.13 11.28 7.46
C CYS A 77 -1.03 11.23 6.47
N LEU A 78 -1.17 12.29 5.69
CA LEU A 78 -1.96 12.32 4.48
C LEU A 78 -1.09 11.92 3.29
N VAL A 79 -1.70 11.21 2.33
CA VAL A 79 -1.08 10.75 1.08
C VAL A 79 -1.99 11.07 -0.09
N SER A 80 -1.44 11.19 -1.30
CA SER A 80 -2.25 11.40 -2.50
C SER A 80 -3.23 10.24 -2.70
N ARG A 81 -4.51 10.57 -2.89
CA ARG A 81 -5.53 9.57 -3.20
C ARG A 81 -5.27 8.87 -4.53
N SER A 82 -4.66 9.56 -5.51
CA SER A 82 -4.30 8.92 -6.77
C SER A 82 -3.28 7.78 -6.55
N ALA A 83 -2.25 8.02 -5.74
CA ALA A 83 -1.23 7.01 -5.45
C ALA A 83 -1.80 5.83 -4.65
N VAL A 84 -2.77 6.08 -3.76
CA VAL A 84 -3.50 5.01 -3.07
C VAL A 84 -4.34 4.20 -4.06
N VAL A 85 -5.00 4.84 -5.03
CA VAL A 85 -5.74 4.13 -6.08
C VAL A 85 -4.81 3.28 -6.94
N ASP A 86 -3.66 3.80 -7.34
CA ASP A 86 -2.65 3.03 -8.09
C ASP A 86 -2.21 1.78 -7.30
N LEU A 87 -2.10 1.89 -5.96
CA LEU A 87 -1.83 0.75 -5.09
C LEU A 87 -2.99 -0.25 -5.03
N VAL A 88 -4.24 0.22 -4.95
CA VAL A 88 -5.42 -0.66 -5.00
C VAL A 88 -5.44 -1.46 -6.30
N GLU A 89 -5.20 -0.80 -7.43
CA GLU A 89 -5.16 -1.43 -8.74
C GLU A 89 -4.01 -2.46 -8.82
N ALA A 90 -2.82 -2.11 -8.33
CA ALA A 90 -1.69 -3.05 -8.32
C ALA A 90 -1.93 -4.27 -7.44
N VAL A 91 -2.62 -4.11 -6.29
CA VAL A 91 -3.00 -5.25 -5.43
C VAL A 91 -4.05 -6.12 -6.09
N GLN A 92 -5.05 -5.53 -6.76
CA GLN A 92 -6.08 -6.27 -7.48
C GLN A 92 -5.48 -7.06 -8.65
N ALA A 93 -4.65 -6.41 -9.46
CA ALA A 93 -3.89 -7.03 -10.54
C ALA A 93 -3.06 -8.22 -10.02
N PHE A 94 -2.30 -8.01 -8.94
CA PHE A 94 -1.52 -9.07 -8.30
C PHE A 94 -2.39 -10.24 -7.79
N ALA A 95 -3.54 -9.96 -7.18
CA ALA A 95 -4.43 -10.98 -6.64
C ALA A 95 -5.16 -11.78 -7.73
N LEU A 96 -5.41 -11.15 -8.89
CA LEU A 96 -6.06 -11.77 -10.05
C LEU A 96 -5.07 -12.38 -11.03
N ASN A 97 -3.77 -12.10 -10.87
CA ASN A 97 -2.71 -12.44 -11.82
C ASN A 97 -2.99 -11.84 -13.23
N GLU A 98 -3.44 -10.58 -13.25
CA GLU A 98 -3.80 -9.81 -14.45
C GLU A 98 -2.94 -8.57 -14.66
#